data_AF-A0AAQ3KLY1-F1
#
_entry.id   AF-A0AAQ3KLY1-F1
#
_cell.length_a   1.000
_cell.length_b   1.000
_cell.length_c   1.000
_cell.angle_alpha   90.00
_cell.angle_beta   90.00
_cell.angle_gamma   90.00
#
_symmetry.space_group_name_H-M   'P 1'
#
loop_
_entity.id
_entity.type
_entity.pdbx_description
1 polymer ?
#
loop_
_entity_poly.entity_id
_entity_poly.type
_entity_poly.pdbx_seq_one_letter_code
_entity_poly.pdbx_strand_id
1 'polypeptide(L)'
;MQAAGVFPDSIAFTAILSACSSPGLLVEGLGCFSSMVLDYGIRPREEHYACIKGLITKERKLKEACVVIESMALRGNRGIWDAFLGACKVHGNMNYAEIASRKLLEIESE
;
A
#
# COMPACT_ATOMS: atom_id res chain seq x y z
N MET A 1 14.88 14.56 12.18
CA MET A 1 13.77 14.10 13.05
C MET A 1 14.22 12.95 13.95
N GLN A 2 14.76 11.82 13.45
CA GLN A 2 15.28 10.74 14.32
C GLN A 2 16.52 11.13 15.16
N ALA A 3 17.44 11.92 14.60
CA ALA A 3 18.65 12.37 15.32
C ALA A 3 18.39 13.28 16.54
N ALA A 4 17.15 13.74 16.73
CA ALA A 4 16.73 14.55 17.87
C ALA A 4 15.98 13.74 18.95
N GLY A 5 15.90 12.41 18.82
CA GLY A 5 15.13 11.55 19.75
C GLY A 5 13.62 11.64 19.58
N VAL A 6 13.13 12.25 18.49
CA VAL A 6 11.70 12.33 18.17
C VAL A 6 11.33 11.18 17.25
N PHE A 7 10.52 10.26 17.77
CA PHE A 7 9.95 9.16 17.00
C PHE A 7 8.77 9.68 16.17
N PRO A 8 8.69 9.34 14.87
CA PRO A 8 7.52 9.64 14.07
C PRO A 8 6.29 8.93 14.65
N ASP A 9 5.21 9.69 14.82
CA ASP A 9 3.91 9.18 15.19
C ASP A 9 3.06 8.89 13.94
N SER A 10 1.82 8.47 14.14
CA SER A 10 0.89 8.20 13.03
C SER A 10 0.70 9.40 12.10
N ILE A 11 0.70 10.63 12.62
CA ILE A 11 0.48 11.83 11.80
C ILE A 11 1.72 12.08 10.92
N ALA A 12 2.91 11.92 11.49
CA ALA A 12 4.16 12.01 10.75
C ALA A 12 4.22 10.96 9.62
N PHE A 13 3.79 9.72 9.87
CA PHE A 13 3.72 8.70 8.82
C PHE A 13 2.71 9.03 7.73
N THR A 14 1.54 9.60 8.05
CA THR A 14 0.60 10.10 7.03
C THR A 14 1.24 11.14 6.13
N ALA A 15 2.01 12.09 6.69
CA ALA A 15 2.72 13.09 5.91
C ALA A 15 3.81 12.48 5.00
N ILE A 16 4.58 11.52 5.53
CA ILE A 16 5.61 10.78 4.76
C ILE A 16 4.96 10.02 3.60
N LEU A 17 3.91 9.25 3.86
CA LEU A 17 3.22 8.45 2.84
C LEU A 17 2.54 9.33 1.78
N SER A 18 2.02 10.49 2.19
CA SER A 18 1.46 11.48 1.26
C SER A 18 2.54 12.04 0.34
N ALA A 19 3.73 12.35 0.87
CA ALA A 19 4.86 12.83 0.06
C ALA A 19 5.35 11.77 -0.94
N CYS A 20 5.28 10.49 -0.57
CA CYS A 20 5.58 9.37 -1.49
C CYS A 20 4.58 9.25 -2.64
N SER A 21 3.42 9.93 -2.62
CA SER A 21 2.42 9.87 -3.70
C SER A 21 2.88 10.48 -5.04
N SER A 22 4.14 10.93 -5.11
CA SER A 22 4.82 11.34 -6.32
C SER A 22 5.24 10.12 -7.18
N PRO A 23 5.27 10.24 -8.52
CA PRO A 23 5.75 9.17 -9.38
C PRO A 23 7.17 8.71 -9.02
N GLY A 24 7.40 7.40 -9.08
CA GLY A 24 8.69 6.76 -8.82
C GLY A 24 8.90 6.31 -7.37
N LEU A 25 8.09 6.76 -6.41
CA LEU A 25 8.31 6.55 -4.97
C LEU A 25 7.46 5.43 -4.35
N LEU A 26 6.87 4.55 -5.16
CA LEU A 26 6.04 3.45 -4.65
C LEU A 26 6.83 2.53 -3.72
N VAL A 27 8.07 2.17 -4.07
CA VAL A 27 8.87 1.26 -3.24
C VAL A 27 9.21 1.92 -1.90
N GLU A 28 9.57 3.19 -1.92
CA GLU A 28 9.89 4.00 -0.74
C GLU A 28 8.67 4.23 0.14
N GLY A 29 7.51 4.58 -0.44
CA GLY A 29 6.26 4.76 0.29
C GLY A 29 5.78 3.47 0.94
N LEU A 30 5.91 2.34 0.24
CA LEU A 30 5.62 1.02 0.80
C LEU A 30 6.61 0.62 1.89
N GLY A 31 7.90 0.94 1.73
CA GLY A 31 8.92 0.74 2.76
C GLY A 31 8.62 1.54 4.03
N CYS A 32 8.20 2.80 3.88
CA CYS A 32 7.77 3.63 5.00
C CYS A 32 6.55 3.05 5.73
N PHE A 33 5.56 2.53 4.98
CA PHE A 33 4.39 1.87 5.57
C PHE A 33 4.76 0.59 6.32
N SER A 34 5.66 -0.22 5.75
CA SER A 34 6.14 -1.44 6.42
C SER A 34 6.88 -1.11 7.72
N SER A 35 7.77 -0.11 7.69
CA SER A 35 8.51 0.32 8.86
C SER A 35 7.57 0.86 9.95
N MET A 36 6.56 1.66 9.58
CA MET A 36 5.51 2.13 10.51
C MET A 36 4.89 0.99 11.33
N VAL A 37 4.59 -0.14 10.68
CA VAL A 37 3.95 -1.28 11.35
C VAL A 37 4.96 -2.13 12.12
N LEU A 38 6.08 -2.50 11.48
CA LEU A 38 7.03 -3.48 12.03
C LEU A 38 8.02 -2.88 13.03
N ASP A 39 8.52 -1.69 12.73
CA ASP A 39 9.59 -1.06 13.52
C ASP A 39 9.02 -0.09 14.57
N TYR A 40 7.93 0.61 14.25
CA TYR A 40 7.31 1.59 15.14
C TYR A 40 6.05 1.07 15.84
N GLY A 41 5.54 -0.12 15.48
CA GLY A 41 4.35 -0.70 16.09
C GLY A 41 3.07 0.12 15.89
N ILE A 42 3.06 1.04 14.91
CA ILE A 42 1.94 1.93 14.66
C ILE A 42 0.89 1.19 13.83
N ARG A 43 -0.31 1.07 14.39
CA ARG A 43 -1.43 0.42 13.72
C ARG A 43 -1.89 1.28 12.53
N PRO A 44 -2.03 0.71 11.31
CA PRO A 44 -2.54 1.44 10.17
C PRO A 44 -3.96 1.99 10.40
N ARG A 45 -4.24 3.17 9.83
CA ARG A 45 -5.53 3.85 9.84
C ARG A 45 -5.97 4.14 8.40
N GLU A 46 -7.22 4.54 8.22
CA GLU A 46 -7.81 4.81 6.89
C GLU A 46 -6.98 5.80 6.06
N GLU A 47 -6.44 6.85 6.68
CA GLU A 47 -5.55 7.83 6.04
C GLU A 47 -4.28 7.21 5.45
N HIS A 48 -3.66 6.25 6.16
CA HIS A 48 -2.48 5.54 5.66
C HIS A 48 -2.86 4.68 4.45
N TYR A 49 -3.98 3.94 4.53
CA TYR A 49 -4.47 3.13 3.41
C TYR A 49 -4.87 3.98 2.21
N ALA A 50 -5.41 5.18 2.42
CA ALA A 50 -5.71 6.12 1.33
C ALA A 50 -4.44 6.52 0.56
N CYS A 51 -3.35 6.80 1.27
CA CYS A 51 -2.06 7.08 0.66
C CYS A 51 -1.55 5.87 -0.16
N ILE A 52 -1.62 4.66 0.41
CA ILE A 52 -1.22 3.43 -0.30
C ILE A 52 -2.05 3.19 -1.57
N LYS A 53 -3.37 3.36 -1.52
CA LYS A 53 -4.23 3.26 -2.71
C LYS A 53 -3.83 4.27 -3.78
N GLY A 54 -3.52 5.50 -3.37
CA GLY A 54 -3.03 6.55 -4.26
C GLY A 54 -1.71 6.19 -4.95
N LEU A 55 -0.80 5.54 -4.22
CA LEU A 55 0.48 5.04 -4.78
C LEU A 55 0.26 3.94 -5.82
N ILE A 56 -0.59 2.95 -5.49
CA ILE A 56 -0.83 1.78 -6.34
C ILE A 56 -1.48 2.18 -7.67
N THR A 57 -2.49 3.05 -7.62
CA THR A 57 -3.29 3.45 -8.79
C THR A 57 -2.50 4.26 -9.82
N LYS A 58 -1.45 4.96 -9.39
CA LYS A 58 -0.65 5.83 -10.27
C LYS A 58 0.55 5.10 -10.85
N GLU A 59 0.94 3.96 -10.30
CA GLU A 59 2.18 3.30 -10.68
C GLU A 59 2.03 2.12 -11.64
N ARG A 60 2.98 2.06 -12.58
CA ARG A 60 3.07 0.96 -13.55
C ARG A 60 3.77 -0.28 -12.97
N LYS A 61 4.35 -0.17 -11.77
CA LYS A 61 5.10 -1.22 -11.08
C LYS A 61 4.17 -2.20 -10.34
N LEU A 62 3.34 -2.92 -11.10
CA LEU A 62 2.30 -3.81 -10.58
C LEU A 62 2.86 -5.04 -9.85
N LYS A 63 4.04 -5.53 -10.24
CA LYS A 63 4.69 -6.67 -9.59
C LYS A 63 5.06 -6.34 -8.15
N GLU A 64 5.73 -5.21 -7.96
CA GLU A 64 6.18 -4.70 -6.68
C GLU A 64 4.99 -4.39 -5.77
N ALA A 65 3.95 -3.77 -6.32
CA ALA A 65 2.69 -3.58 -5.61
C ALA A 65 2.08 -4.92 -5.14
N CYS A 66 2.00 -5.92 -6.03
CA CYS A 66 1.43 -7.23 -5.70
C CYS A 66 2.16 -7.93 -4.55
N VAL A 67 3.50 -8.00 -4.61
CA VAL A 67 4.33 -8.62 -3.56
C VAL A 67 4.06 -8.01 -2.18
N VAL A 68 3.89 -6.69 -2.12
CA VAL A 68 3.67 -5.99 -0.86
C VAL A 68 2.23 -6.12 -0.39
N ILE A 69 1.24 -6.09 -1.28
CA ILE A 69 -0.16 -6.35 -0.88
C ILE A 69 -0.28 -7.76 -0.28
N GLU A 70 0.45 -8.74 -0.83
CA GLU A 70 0.51 -10.10 -0.28
C GLU A 70 1.27 -10.20 1.04
N SER A 71 2.11 -9.20 1.37
CA SER A 71 2.74 -9.09 2.67
C SER A 71 1.69 -8.77 3.74
N MET A 72 1.77 -9.47 4.88
CA MET A 72 0.63 -9.75 5.77
C MET A 72 -0.21 -8.54 6.22
N ALA A 73 0.35 -7.33 6.32
CA ALA A 73 -0.37 -6.16 6.83
C ALA A 73 -1.49 -5.65 5.90
N LEU A 74 -1.44 -6.00 4.61
CA LEU A 74 -2.39 -5.53 3.59
C LEU A 74 -3.25 -6.66 2.99
N ARG A 75 -2.85 -7.92 3.21
CA ARG A 75 -3.43 -9.09 2.54
C ARG A 75 -4.95 -9.21 2.67
N GLY A 76 -5.50 -8.89 3.85
CA GLY A 76 -6.95 -8.96 4.11
C GLY A 76 -7.73 -7.68 3.80
N ASN A 77 -7.08 -6.63 3.29
CA ASN A 77 -7.75 -5.36 3.05
C ASN A 77 -8.40 -5.33 1.65
N ARG A 78 -9.72 -5.54 1.60
CA ARG A 78 -10.51 -5.49 0.36
C ARG A 78 -10.28 -4.21 -0.44
N GLY A 79 -10.26 -3.05 0.24
CA GLY A 79 -10.07 -1.76 -0.43
C GLY A 79 -8.71 -1.59 -1.12
N ILE A 80 -7.68 -2.30 -0.65
CA ILE A 80 -6.36 -2.31 -1.30
C ILE A 80 -6.39 -3.18 -2.56
N TRP A 81 -7.01 -4.36 -2.50
CA TRP A 81 -7.17 -5.23 -3.67
C TRP A 81 -8.08 -4.61 -4.74
N ASP A 82 -9.13 -3.90 -4.35
CA ASP A 82 -9.99 -3.13 -5.27
C ASP A 82 -9.17 -2.06 -6.03
N ALA A 83 -8.35 -1.29 -5.31
CA ALA A 83 -7.49 -0.27 -5.91
C ALA A 83 -6.43 -0.89 -6.85
N PHE A 84 -5.85 -2.03 -6.45
CA PHE A 84 -4.88 -2.76 -7.26
C PHE A 84 -5.49 -3.34 -8.54
N LEU A 85 -6.70 -3.92 -8.45
CA LEU A 85 -7.44 -4.38 -9.62
C LEU A 85 -7.74 -3.22 -10.59
N GLY A 86 -8.12 -2.06 -10.07
CA GLY A 86 -8.31 -0.84 -10.85
C GLY A 86 -7.04 -0.44 -11.59
N ALA A 87 -5.89 -0.42 -10.90
CA ALA A 87 -4.59 -0.12 -11.49
C ALA A 87 -4.23 -1.13 -12.61
N CYS A 88 -4.45 -2.43 -12.37
CA CYS A 88 -4.18 -3.47 -13.36
C CYS A 88 -5.00 -3.29 -14.64
N LYS A 89 -6.29 -2.94 -14.52
CA LYS A 89 -7.17 -2.66 -15.67
C LYS A 89 -6.71 -1.44 -16.46
N VAL A 90 -6.34 -0.35 -15.78
CA VAL A 90 -5.84 0.88 -16.42
C VAL A 90 -4.53 0.64 -17.17
N HIS A 91 -3.64 -0.19 -16.60
CA HIS A 91 -2.33 -0.49 -17.19
C HIS A 91 -2.34 -1.73 -18.11
N GLY A 92 -3.50 -2.36 -18.33
CA GLY A 92 -3.67 -3.48 -19.26
C GLY A 92 -2.97 -4.78 -18.84
N ASN A 93 -2.71 -4.98 -17.54
CA ASN A 93 -2.03 -6.18 -17.05
C ASN A 93 -3.03 -7.21 -16.52
N MET A 94 -3.43 -8.12 -17.41
CA MET A 94 -4.45 -9.13 -17.12
C MET A 94 -4.00 -10.17 -16.10
N ASN A 95 -2.70 -10.51 -16.05
CA ASN A 95 -2.18 -11.50 -15.10
C ASN A 95 -2.37 -11.04 -13.65
N TYR A 96 -2.01 -9.79 -13.35
CA TYR A 96 -2.21 -9.24 -12.00
C TYR A 96 -3.67 -8.89 -11.71
N ALA A 97 -4.46 -8.53 -12.73
CA ALA A 97 -5.90 -8.35 -12.56
C ALA A 97 -6.59 -9.66 -12.12
N GLU A 98 -6.20 -10.80 -12.69
CA GLU A 98 -6.74 -12.10 -12.30
C GLU A 98 -6.38 -12.46 -10.85
N ILE A 99 -5.12 -12.23 -10.45
CA ILE A 99 -4.67 -12.44 -9.06
C ILE A 99 -5.51 -11.58 -8.09
N ALA A 100 -5.66 -10.29 -8.40
CA ALA A 100 -6.44 -9.36 -7.59
C ALA A 100 -7.91 -9.77 -7.47
N SER A 101 -8.53 -10.18 -8.59
CA SER A 101 -9.91 -10.65 -8.60
C SER A 101 -10.10 -11.90 -7.76
N ARG A 102 -9.16 -12.85 -7.83
CA ARG A 102 -9.21 -14.09 -7.03
C ARG A 102 -9.12 -13.77 -5.53
N LYS A 103 -8.23 -12.86 -5.17
CA LYS A 103 -8.06 -12.41 -3.77
C LYS A 103 -9.29 -11.69 -3.23
N LEU A 104 -9.96 -10.88 -4.05
CA LEU A 104 -11.22 -10.25 -3.66
C LEU A 104 -12.31 -11.28 -3.37
N LEU A 105 -12.42 -12.33 -4.19
CA LEU A 105 -13.36 -13.44 -3.96
C LEU A 105 -13.04 -14.22 -2.67
N GLU A 106 -11.76 -14.49 -2.41
CA GLU A 106 -11.31 -15.13 -1.16
C GLU A 106 -11.73 -14.31 0.06
N ILE A 107 -11.55 -12.99 0.03
CA ILE A 107 -11.92 -12.08 1.13
C ILE A 107 -13.44 -11.96 1.30
N GLU A 108 -14.23 -12.03 0.23
CA GLU A 108 -15.71 -12.01 0.30
C GLU A 108 -16.32 -13.30 0.86
N SER A 109 -15.55 -14.39 0.87
CA SER A 109 -15.99 -15.69 1.39
C SER A 109 -15.69 -15.93 2.88
N GLU A 110 -15.08 -14.96 3.57
CA GLU A 110 -14.84 -14.93 5.03
C GLU A 110 -15.86 -14.04 5.76
#